data_AF-A0A925IZZ0-F1
#
_entry.id   AF-A0A925IZZ0-F1
#
_cell.length_a   1.000
_cell.length_b   1.000
_cell.length_c   1.000
_cell.angle_alpha   90.00
_cell.angle_beta   90.00
_cell.angle_gamma   90.00
#
_symmetry.space_group_name_H-M   'P 1'
#
loop_
_entity.id
_entity.type
_entity.pdbx_description
1 polymer ?
#
loop_
_entity_poly.entity_id
_entity_poly.type
_entity_poly.pdbx_seq_one_letter_code
_entity_poly.pdbx_strand_id
1 'polypeptide(L)'
;MKKYLYALTVLVAFAVSACQKLDREFVTTIGRNEIEQSFGNVQSLLNAIYSDIPDGTLYIGGAAMMASATDEAEFTAETNPVQGFNTGSWNALNNPDFVWGNYYRSIRKVNQFLLSTGKINLDPWKLDPSPSAQQVYQTNLAAVKRWTYEARFLRAYYYFELVKRYGGVPLLTNALALEDDFSNIPRNSLNECLQFITTECDSAAVQLPLNSATLPYVAATDLGRVTKLTALALKSRVLLYAASELFNNPSWAGGYAKPELISLPAGDRAARWKAASDAAKAVIDGGGNIALGAYKNLFNTFNNAEIIFTRSNAAANQFERNNSPIGFNLGLSGNTPSQDLVDAYEVKVNATTAVKFDWNDPVMRANPYANRDPRLGFSIVTNNTTFGTPSRAVQLWTG
;
A
#
# COMPACT_ATOMS: atom_id res chain seq x y z
N MET A 1 1.64 -19.71 -82.37
CA MET A 1 2.66 -19.04 -81.53
C MET A 1 2.12 -17.87 -80.70
N LYS A 2 1.28 -16.96 -81.24
CA LYS A 2 0.76 -15.80 -80.48
C LYS A 2 -0.10 -16.16 -79.23
N LYS A 3 -0.88 -17.25 -79.25
CA LYS A 3 -1.71 -17.67 -78.11
C LYS A 3 -0.92 -18.17 -76.89
N TYR A 4 0.26 -18.77 -77.09
CA TYR A 4 1.13 -19.21 -75.98
C TYR A 4 1.92 -18.05 -75.37
N LEU A 5 2.14 -16.97 -76.14
CA LEU A 5 2.79 -15.75 -75.65
C LEU A 5 1.93 -14.99 -74.63
N TYR A 6 0.60 -14.98 -74.83
CA TYR A 6 -0.36 -14.41 -73.86
C TYR A 6 -0.47 -15.24 -72.58
N ALA A 7 -0.43 -16.57 -72.69
CA ALA A 7 -0.42 -17.45 -71.51
C ALA A 7 0.87 -17.29 -70.69
N LEU A 8 2.02 -17.15 -71.36
CA LEU A 8 3.31 -16.95 -70.69
C LEU A 8 3.40 -15.56 -70.01
N THR A 9 2.83 -14.52 -70.61
CA THR A 9 2.80 -13.17 -70.02
C THR A 9 1.88 -13.09 -68.80
N VAL A 10 0.75 -13.79 -68.81
CA VAL A 10 -0.12 -13.91 -67.62
C VAL A 10 0.56 -14.71 -66.51
N LEU A 11 1.26 -15.81 -66.84
CA LEU A 11 1.98 -16.61 -65.84
C LEU A 11 3.15 -15.84 -65.19
N VAL A 12 3.87 -15.04 -65.98
CA VAL A 12 4.94 -14.16 -65.47
C VAL A 12 4.36 -13.04 -64.60
N ALA A 13 3.19 -12.48 -64.95
CA ALA A 13 2.53 -11.45 -64.14
C ALA A 13 2.09 -11.96 -62.75
N PHE A 14 1.73 -13.24 -62.62
CA PHE A 14 1.46 -13.86 -61.32
C PHE A 14 2.74 -14.17 -60.52
N ALA A 15 3.87 -14.42 -61.18
CA ALA A 15 5.14 -14.69 -60.51
C ALA A 15 5.77 -13.44 -59.85
N VAL A 16 5.52 -12.23 -60.38
CA VAL A 16 6.02 -10.98 -59.79
C VAL A 16 5.21 -10.48 -58.59
N SER A 17 4.06 -11.11 -58.30
CA SER A 17 3.18 -10.73 -57.19
C SER A 17 3.47 -11.48 -55.89
N ALA A 18 4.42 -12.44 -55.89
CA ALA A 18 4.73 -13.30 -54.76
C ALA A 18 5.82 -12.75 -53.81
N CYS A 19 6.45 -11.63 -54.14
CA CYS A 19 7.33 -10.92 -53.20
C CYS A 19 6.51 -9.98 -52.32
N GLN A 20 5.81 -10.53 -51.32
CA GLN A 20 5.61 -9.72 -50.11
C GLN A 20 7.00 -9.46 -49.54
N LYS A 21 7.39 -8.18 -49.45
CA LYS A 21 8.51 -7.75 -48.61
C LYS A 21 8.22 -8.26 -47.20
N LEU A 22 8.81 -9.39 -46.84
CA LEU A 22 8.84 -9.90 -45.48
C LEU A 22 9.94 -9.12 -44.74
N ASP A 23 9.76 -7.80 -44.65
CA ASP A 23 10.54 -6.98 -43.74
C ASP A 23 10.12 -7.42 -42.33
N ARG A 24 10.75 -8.49 -41.82
CA ARG A 24 10.69 -8.84 -40.41
C ARG A 24 11.46 -7.74 -39.71
N GLU A 25 10.77 -6.67 -39.36
CA GLU A 25 11.28 -5.76 -38.34
C GLU A 25 11.70 -6.64 -37.16
N PHE A 26 12.95 -6.50 -36.73
CA PHE A 26 13.36 -7.08 -35.46
C PHE A 26 12.54 -6.35 -34.40
N VAL A 27 11.40 -6.95 -34.04
CA VAL A 27 10.58 -6.44 -32.96
C VAL A 27 11.36 -6.73 -31.68
N THR A 28 12.17 -5.76 -31.26
CA THR A 28 12.97 -5.83 -30.03
C THR A 28 12.12 -5.61 -28.79
N THR A 29 10.85 -5.25 -28.97
CA THR A 29 9.89 -4.92 -27.90
C THR A 29 8.70 -5.87 -27.94
N ILE A 30 8.26 -6.35 -26.77
CA ILE A 30 7.05 -7.16 -26.70
C ILE A 30 5.86 -6.22 -26.90
N GLY A 31 5.01 -6.49 -27.89
CA GLY A 31 3.82 -5.70 -28.16
C GLY A 31 2.75 -5.86 -27.08
N ARG A 32 1.80 -4.92 -27.03
CA ARG A 32 0.74 -4.89 -26.01
C ARG A 32 -0.15 -6.14 -26.07
N ASN A 33 -0.48 -6.61 -27.27
CA ASN A 33 -1.33 -7.79 -27.43
C ASN A 33 -0.62 -9.05 -26.92
N GLU A 34 0.67 -9.18 -27.18
CA GLU A 34 1.51 -10.29 -26.71
C GLU A 34 1.65 -10.29 -25.18
N ILE A 35 1.71 -9.10 -24.56
CA ILE A 35 1.68 -8.95 -23.10
C ILE A 35 0.31 -9.39 -22.55
N GLU A 36 -0.79 -8.85 -23.08
CA GLU A 36 -2.13 -9.05 -22.53
C GLU A 36 -2.68 -10.48 -22.76
N GLN A 37 -2.17 -11.20 -23.76
CA GLN A 37 -2.54 -12.59 -24.01
C GLN A 37 -1.74 -13.61 -23.19
N SER A 38 -0.58 -13.24 -22.65
CA SER A 38 0.30 -14.15 -21.90
C SER A 38 -0.03 -14.17 -20.41
N PHE A 39 -0.32 -15.36 -19.87
CA PHE A 39 -0.63 -15.57 -18.46
C PHE A 39 0.49 -15.03 -17.53
N GLY A 40 1.76 -15.34 -17.83
CA GLY A 40 2.89 -14.90 -17.02
C GLY A 40 3.17 -13.40 -17.12
N ASN A 41 2.96 -12.80 -18.29
CA ASN A 41 3.11 -11.35 -18.46
C ASN A 41 2.02 -10.60 -17.70
N VAL A 42 0.77 -11.06 -17.75
CA VAL A 42 -0.33 -10.46 -16.99
C VAL A 42 -0.12 -10.63 -15.48
N GLN A 43 0.40 -11.76 -15.01
CA GLN A 43 0.83 -11.91 -13.61
C GLN A 43 1.88 -10.86 -13.21
N SER A 44 2.82 -10.58 -14.11
CA SER A 44 3.88 -9.59 -13.88
C SER A 44 3.34 -8.16 -13.83
N LEU A 45 2.30 -7.85 -14.60
CA LEU A 45 1.57 -6.58 -14.49
C LEU A 45 0.94 -6.41 -13.10
N LEU A 46 0.36 -7.47 -12.52
CA LEU A 46 -0.16 -7.42 -11.14
C LEU A 46 0.97 -7.15 -10.15
N ASN A 47 2.10 -7.85 -10.26
CA ASN A 47 3.25 -7.63 -9.37
C ASN A 47 3.78 -6.18 -9.46
N ALA A 48 3.76 -5.56 -10.64
CA ALA A 48 4.12 -4.16 -10.84
C ALA A 48 3.12 -3.17 -10.23
N ILE A 49 1.89 -3.59 -9.96
CA ILE A 49 0.94 -2.81 -9.15
C ILE A 49 1.35 -2.93 -7.68
N TYR A 50 1.57 -4.14 -7.16
CA TYR A 50 2.03 -4.36 -5.78
C TYR A 50 3.30 -3.56 -5.43
N SER A 51 4.23 -3.39 -6.36
CA SER A 51 5.45 -2.62 -6.12
C SER A 51 5.20 -1.14 -5.79
N ASP A 52 4.06 -0.59 -6.21
CA ASP A 52 3.68 0.82 -5.98
C ASP A 52 3.12 1.06 -4.56
N ILE A 53 2.86 0.00 -3.79
CA ILE A 53 2.51 0.17 -2.36
C ILE A 53 3.67 0.91 -1.68
N PRO A 54 3.41 1.99 -0.92
CA PRO A 54 4.47 2.70 -0.21
C PRO A 54 5.14 1.74 0.78
N ASP A 55 6.45 1.90 0.98
CA ASP A 55 7.17 1.20 2.06
C ASP A 55 6.58 1.47 3.45
N GLY A 56 5.91 2.61 3.61
CA GLY A 56 5.35 3.10 4.87
C GLY A 56 6.39 3.77 5.76
N THR A 57 7.67 3.79 5.37
CA THR A 57 8.78 4.32 6.14
C THR A 57 9.70 5.13 5.23
N LEU A 58 10.12 6.33 5.67
CA LEU A 58 11.12 7.16 4.96
C LEU A 58 10.68 7.77 3.61
N TYR A 59 9.38 7.92 3.38
CA TYR A 59 8.88 8.42 2.09
C TYR A 59 8.89 9.96 1.95
N ILE A 60 9.09 10.71 3.03
CA ILE A 60 9.22 12.18 2.96
C ILE A 60 10.70 12.54 2.78
N GLY A 61 11.03 13.13 1.64
CA GLY A 61 12.41 13.49 1.30
C GLY A 61 13.40 12.32 1.27
N GLY A 62 12.91 11.07 1.15
CA GLY A 62 13.72 9.85 1.10
C GLY A 62 14.38 9.41 2.41
N ALA A 63 14.00 10.04 3.54
CA ALA A 63 14.60 9.72 4.85
C ALA A 63 13.68 9.96 6.05
N ALA A 64 12.73 10.89 5.96
CA ALA A 64 11.86 11.22 7.08
C ALA A 64 10.61 10.31 7.09
N MET A 65 10.27 9.86 8.30
CA MET A 65 9.01 9.20 8.61
C MET A 65 7.95 10.25 8.94
N MET A 66 6.68 9.92 8.72
CA MET A 66 5.56 10.80 9.09
C MET A 66 5.52 11.07 10.61
N ALA A 67 6.09 10.18 11.44
CA ALA A 67 6.28 10.41 12.86
C ALA A 67 7.01 11.75 13.14
N SER A 68 7.96 12.14 12.28
CA SER A 68 8.71 13.40 12.40
C SER A 68 7.94 14.65 11.94
N ALA A 69 6.70 14.47 11.45
CA ALA A 69 5.75 15.54 11.19
C ALA A 69 4.66 15.61 12.28
N THR A 70 4.84 14.87 13.38
CA THR A 70 3.91 14.76 14.51
C THR A 70 4.66 14.95 15.82
N ASP A 71 3.95 14.87 16.94
CA ASP A 71 4.52 14.88 18.29
C ASP A 71 5.33 13.61 18.62
N GLU A 72 5.42 12.61 17.75
CA GLU A 72 6.16 11.37 18.00
C GLU A 72 7.69 11.50 17.85
N ALA A 73 8.17 12.35 16.95
CA ALA A 73 9.59 12.47 16.63
C ALA A 73 9.94 13.84 16.03
N GLU A 74 11.23 14.14 15.99
CA GLU A 74 11.80 15.26 15.25
C GLU A 74 12.80 14.72 14.23
N PHE A 75 12.82 15.30 13.01
CA PHE A 75 13.82 14.92 12.02
C PHE A 75 15.05 15.82 12.13
N THR A 76 16.22 15.21 12.38
CA THR A 76 17.45 15.96 12.70
C THR A 76 17.89 16.95 11.61
N ALA A 77 17.61 16.67 10.32
CA ALA A 77 18.02 17.57 9.25
C ALA A 77 16.95 18.65 8.97
N GLU A 78 17.27 19.89 9.29
CA GLU A 78 16.40 21.07 9.10
C GLU A 78 16.03 21.33 7.63
N THR A 79 16.83 20.85 6.69
CA THR A 79 16.58 21.03 5.24
C THR A 79 15.64 19.98 4.65
N ASN A 80 15.22 18.97 5.44
CA ASN A 80 14.33 17.94 4.94
C ASN A 80 12.91 18.50 4.70
N PRO A 81 12.22 18.13 3.60
CA PRO A 81 10.86 18.58 3.32
C PRO A 81 9.84 18.34 4.43
N VAL A 82 10.05 17.36 5.31
CA VAL A 82 9.15 17.08 6.46
C VAL A 82 8.98 18.31 7.36
N GLN A 83 10.00 19.16 7.46
CA GLN A 83 9.96 20.41 8.23
C GLN A 83 8.91 21.40 7.72
N GLY A 84 8.47 21.24 6.47
CA GLY A 84 7.36 22.00 5.91
C GLY A 84 6.06 21.82 6.70
N PHE A 85 5.83 20.64 7.28
CA PHE A 85 4.69 20.39 8.16
C PHE A 85 4.85 21.10 9.50
N ASN A 86 5.99 20.95 10.16
CA ASN A 86 6.27 21.50 11.50
C ASN A 86 6.26 23.03 11.51
N THR A 87 6.77 23.65 10.44
CA THR A 87 6.80 25.12 10.28
C THR A 87 5.50 25.70 9.71
N GLY A 88 4.57 24.84 9.25
CA GLY A 88 3.35 25.28 8.57
C GLY A 88 3.58 25.95 7.21
N SER A 89 4.74 25.75 6.59
CA SER A 89 5.13 26.40 5.33
C SER A 89 4.64 25.67 4.07
N TRP A 90 3.96 24.54 4.22
CA TRP A 90 3.34 23.79 3.13
C TRP A 90 2.07 24.46 2.59
N ASN A 91 1.80 24.29 1.30
CA ASN A 91 0.65 24.88 0.60
C ASN A 91 0.33 24.10 -0.69
N ALA A 92 -0.60 24.61 -1.50
CA ALA A 92 -1.04 23.95 -2.74
C ALA A 92 0.08 23.74 -3.79
N LEU A 93 1.13 24.56 -3.77
CA LEU A 93 2.27 24.48 -4.68
C LEU A 93 3.45 23.70 -4.07
N ASN A 94 3.60 23.78 -2.75
CA ASN A 94 4.68 23.13 -2.01
C ASN A 94 4.12 22.20 -0.95
N ASN A 95 3.93 20.92 -1.29
CA ASN A 95 3.43 19.89 -0.39
C ASN A 95 4.50 18.78 -0.22
N PRO A 96 5.05 18.58 0.99
CA PRO A 96 6.06 17.54 1.23
C PRO A 96 5.58 16.10 0.98
N ASP A 97 4.27 15.86 1.03
CA ASP A 97 3.62 14.55 0.78
C ASP A 97 2.76 14.60 -0.51
N PHE A 98 3.31 15.17 -1.59
CA PHE A 98 2.62 15.30 -2.87
C PHE A 98 2.55 13.96 -3.64
N VAL A 99 1.54 13.16 -3.31
CA VAL A 99 1.38 11.77 -3.81
C VAL A 99 0.22 11.59 -4.79
N TRP A 100 -0.50 12.67 -5.13
CA TRP A 100 -1.65 12.65 -6.05
C TRP A 100 -1.33 11.93 -7.37
N GLY A 101 -0.28 12.39 -8.07
CA GLY A 101 0.11 11.81 -9.36
C GLY A 101 0.58 10.35 -9.26
N ASN A 102 1.20 9.98 -8.13
CA ASN A 102 1.70 8.62 -7.89
C ASN A 102 0.54 7.64 -7.81
N TYR A 103 -0.46 7.93 -6.96
CA TYR A 103 -1.59 7.02 -6.78
C TYR A 103 -2.53 6.99 -7.98
N TYR A 104 -2.73 8.09 -8.72
CA TYR A 104 -3.49 8.03 -9.98
C TYR A 104 -2.78 7.21 -11.06
N ARG A 105 -1.45 7.23 -11.10
CA ARG A 105 -0.68 6.33 -11.98
C ARG A 105 -0.92 4.86 -11.60
N SER A 106 -0.89 4.53 -10.32
CA SER A 106 -1.17 3.17 -9.82
C SER A 106 -2.61 2.74 -10.09
N ILE A 107 -3.60 3.61 -9.84
CA ILE A 107 -5.02 3.38 -10.18
C ILE A 107 -5.18 3.11 -11.67
N ARG A 108 -4.52 3.88 -12.54
CA ARG A 108 -4.54 3.63 -13.99
C ARG A 108 -3.94 2.27 -14.35
N LYS A 109 -2.80 1.89 -13.75
CA LYS A 109 -2.22 0.54 -13.93
C LYS A 109 -3.22 -0.55 -13.53
N VAL A 110 -3.96 -0.37 -12.42
CA VAL A 110 -5.03 -1.30 -12.01
C VAL A 110 -6.11 -1.38 -13.07
N ASN A 111 -6.65 -0.24 -13.50
CA ASN A 111 -7.75 -0.23 -14.48
C ASN A 111 -7.31 -0.89 -15.80
N GLN A 112 -6.06 -0.69 -16.23
CA GLN A 112 -5.50 -1.38 -17.39
C GLN A 112 -5.37 -2.89 -17.17
N PHE A 113 -4.83 -3.30 -16.02
CA PHE A 113 -4.70 -4.71 -15.67
C PHE A 113 -6.05 -5.44 -15.69
N LEU A 114 -7.09 -4.82 -15.11
CA LEU A 114 -8.44 -5.39 -15.10
C LEU A 114 -8.97 -5.64 -16.52
N LEU A 115 -8.69 -4.75 -17.49
CA LEU A 115 -9.02 -4.98 -18.90
C LEU A 115 -8.20 -6.13 -19.50
N SER A 116 -6.92 -6.26 -19.13
CA SER A 116 -6.03 -7.32 -19.61
C SER A 116 -6.45 -8.71 -19.14
N THR A 117 -7.05 -8.84 -17.95
CA THR A 117 -7.49 -10.15 -17.43
C THR A 117 -8.46 -10.90 -18.35
N GLY A 118 -9.31 -10.17 -19.09
CA GLY A 118 -10.25 -10.74 -20.06
C GLY A 118 -9.63 -11.13 -21.41
N LYS A 119 -8.35 -10.83 -21.63
CA LYS A 119 -7.63 -11.07 -22.88
C LYS A 119 -6.61 -12.20 -22.79
N ILE A 120 -6.39 -12.75 -21.61
CA ILE A 120 -5.46 -13.85 -21.38
C ILE A 120 -5.89 -15.04 -22.23
N ASN A 121 -4.99 -15.54 -23.08
CA ASN A 121 -5.26 -16.70 -23.90
C ASN A 121 -5.15 -17.97 -23.06
N LEU A 122 -6.31 -18.57 -22.75
CA LEU A 122 -6.40 -19.85 -22.06
C LEU A 122 -6.85 -20.99 -22.99
N ASP A 123 -7.04 -20.72 -24.29
CA ASP A 123 -7.52 -21.68 -25.27
C ASP A 123 -6.67 -22.95 -25.38
N PRO A 124 -5.31 -22.90 -25.28
CA PRO A 124 -4.50 -24.11 -25.32
C PRO A 124 -4.90 -25.17 -24.29
N TRP A 125 -5.34 -24.76 -23.10
CA TRP A 125 -5.78 -25.67 -22.05
C TRP A 125 -7.29 -25.91 -22.07
N LYS A 126 -8.08 -24.91 -22.48
CA LYS A 126 -9.54 -25.02 -22.58
C LYS A 126 -9.97 -26.03 -23.65
N LEU A 127 -9.28 -26.03 -24.80
CA LEU A 127 -9.62 -26.84 -25.96
C LEU A 127 -9.03 -28.26 -25.91
N ASP A 128 -8.05 -28.51 -25.03
CA ASP A 128 -7.49 -29.85 -24.80
C ASP A 128 -8.34 -30.61 -23.78
N PRO A 129 -9.03 -31.70 -24.16
CA PRO A 129 -9.93 -32.42 -23.26
C PRO A 129 -9.19 -33.29 -22.23
N SER A 130 -7.85 -33.39 -22.26
CA SER A 130 -7.11 -34.22 -21.33
C SER A 130 -7.29 -33.76 -19.87
N PRO A 131 -7.38 -34.69 -18.89
CA PRO A 131 -7.56 -34.32 -17.49
C PRO A 131 -6.49 -33.36 -16.96
N SER A 132 -5.24 -33.52 -17.40
CA SER A 132 -4.13 -32.65 -17.01
C SER A 132 -4.29 -31.23 -17.56
N ALA A 133 -4.68 -31.06 -18.82
CA ALA A 133 -4.91 -29.74 -19.39
C ALA A 133 -6.10 -29.03 -18.74
N GLN A 134 -7.20 -29.76 -18.49
CA GLN A 134 -8.37 -29.22 -17.81
C GLN A 134 -8.06 -28.79 -16.38
N GLN A 135 -7.20 -29.52 -15.65
CA GLN A 135 -6.74 -29.08 -14.32
C GLN A 135 -5.96 -27.76 -14.38
N VAL A 136 -5.09 -27.58 -15.38
CA VAL A 136 -4.35 -26.32 -15.56
C VAL A 136 -5.30 -25.19 -15.92
N TYR A 137 -6.28 -25.43 -16.81
CA TYR A 137 -7.30 -24.46 -17.17
C TYR A 137 -8.07 -23.94 -15.95
N GLN A 138 -8.56 -24.85 -15.09
CA GLN A 138 -9.27 -24.47 -13.86
C GLN A 138 -8.38 -23.71 -12.87
N THR A 139 -7.12 -24.15 -12.72
CA THR A 139 -6.13 -23.47 -11.86
C THR A 139 -5.87 -22.05 -12.34
N ASN A 140 -5.68 -21.86 -13.66
CA ASN A 140 -5.43 -20.56 -14.26
C ASN A 140 -6.66 -19.65 -14.16
N LEU A 141 -7.87 -20.17 -14.41
CA LEU A 141 -9.11 -19.41 -14.21
C LEU A 141 -9.25 -18.92 -12.76
N ALA A 142 -8.99 -19.80 -11.79
CA ALA A 142 -9.03 -19.43 -10.37
C ALA A 142 -7.97 -18.36 -10.03
N ALA A 143 -6.76 -18.48 -10.60
CA ALA A 143 -5.70 -17.49 -10.43
C ALA A 143 -6.10 -16.12 -11.01
N VAL A 144 -6.62 -16.06 -12.24
CA VAL A 144 -7.07 -14.82 -12.89
C VAL A 144 -8.19 -14.16 -12.10
N LYS A 145 -9.16 -14.95 -11.62
CA LYS A 145 -10.22 -14.46 -10.74
C LYS A 145 -9.62 -13.84 -9.48
N ARG A 146 -8.73 -14.55 -8.79
CA ARG A 146 -8.06 -14.05 -7.58
C ARG A 146 -7.29 -12.76 -7.84
N TRP A 147 -6.48 -12.72 -8.89
CA TRP A 147 -5.72 -11.54 -9.31
C TRP A 147 -6.61 -10.32 -9.58
N THR A 148 -7.80 -10.54 -10.15
CA THR A 148 -8.79 -9.48 -10.37
C THR A 148 -9.21 -8.83 -9.05
N TYR A 149 -9.47 -9.63 -8.01
CA TYR A 149 -9.87 -9.13 -6.69
C TYR A 149 -8.70 -8.59 -5.87
N GLU A 150 -7.49 -9.13 -6.03
CA GLU A 150 -6.26 -8.53 -5.49
C GLU A 150 -6.07 -7.11 -6.07
N ALA A 151 -6.19 -6.95 -7.39
CA ALA A 151 -6.04 -5.66 -8.06
C ALA A 151 -7.13 -4.66 -7.66
N ARG A 152 -8.39 -5.09 -7.56
CA ARG A 152 -9.49 -4.24 -7.06
C ARG A 152 -9.25 -3.73 -5.64
N PHE A 153 -8.77 -4.60 -4.75
CA PHE A 153 -8.34 -4.17 -3.42
C PHE A 153 -7.21 -3.14 -3.49
N LEU A 154 -6.18 -3.37 -4.31
CA LEU A 154 -5.05 -2.42 -4.43
C LEU A 154 -5.51 -1.05 -4.91
N ARG A 155 -6.46 -0.99 -5.85
CA ARG A 155 -7.11 0.27 -6.25
C ARG A 155 -7.84 0.93 -5.09
N ALA A 156 -8.60 0.17 -4.30
CA ALA A 156 -9.25 0.68 -3.09
C ALA A 156 -8.24 1.22 -2.08
N TYR A 157 -7.11 0.54 -1.90
CA TYR A 157 -6.00 0.99 -1.06
C TYR A 157 -5.40 2.32 -1.55
N TYR A 158 -5.12 2.46 -2.85
CA TYR A 158 -4.61 3.72 -3.41
C TYR A 158 -5.63 4.87 -3.30
N TYR A 159 -6.92 4.58 -3.47
CA TYR A 159 -7.95 5.58 -3.18
C TYR A 159 -7.98 5.96 -1.71
N PHE A 160 -7.81 5.03 -0.78
CA PHE A 160 -7.73 5.36 0.63
C PHE A 160 -6.51 6.24 0.95
N GLU A 161 -5.36 5.96 0.33
CA GLU A 161 -4.18 6.81 0.45
C GLU A 161 -4.40 8.24 -0.06
N LEU A 162 -5.21 8.43 -1.09
CA LEU A 162 -5.65 9.75 -1.55
C LEU A 162 -6.67 10.38 -0.60
N VAL A 163 -7.70 9.63 -0.20
CA VAL A 163 -8.82 10.13 0.61
C VAL A 163 -8.36 10.61 1.98
N LYS A 164 -7.46 9.88 2.63
CA LYS A 164 -6.94 10.28 3.95
C LYS A 164 -6.11 11.58 3.92
N ARG A 165 -5.68 12.03 2.73
CA ARG A 165 -4.91 13.27 2.52
C ARG A 165 -5.75 14.41 1.98
N TYR A 166 -6.64 14.13 1.03
CA TYR A 166 -7.32 15.14 0.23
C TYR A 166 -8.85 15.17 0.44
N GLY A 167 -9.42 14.17 1.10
CA GLY A 167 -10.87 13.97 1.17
C GLY A 167 -11.42 13.36 -0.12
N GLY A 168 -12.54 13.86 -0.63
CA GLY A 168 -13.17 13.40 -1.88
C GLY A 168 -12.28 13.63 -3.10
N VAL A 169 -12.14 12.63 -3.97
CA VAL A 169 -11.27 12.68 -5.15
C VAL A 169 -11.98 12.08 -6.37
N PRO A 170 -11.55 12.36 -7.62
CA PRO A 170 -12.15 11.74 -8.79
C PRO A 170 -12.09 10.21 -8.77
N LEU A 171 -13.24 9.55 -8.84
CA LEU A 171 -13.33 8.09 -8.92
C LEU A 171 -13.24 7.63 -10.37
N LEU A 172 -12.03 7.29 -10.79
CA LEU A 172 -11.72 6.72 -12.10
C LEU A 172 -11.72 5.19 -12.03
N THR A 173 -12.77 4.57 -12.56
CA THR A 173 -12.92 3.11 -12.62
C THR A 173 -12.52 2.50 -13.97
N ASN A 174 -12.33 3.35 -14.99
CA ASN A 174 -11.91 2.99 -16.33
C ASN A 174 -10.46 3.42 -16.60
N ALA A 175 -9.80 2.75 -17.53
CA ALA A 175 -8.44 3.12 -17.96
C ALA A 175 -8.52 4.25 -18.98
N LEU A 176 -8.26 5.48 -18.54
CA LEU A 176 -8.29 6.63 -19.44
C LEU A 176 -7.16 6.56 -20.50
N ALA A 177 -7.52 6.90 -21.74
CA ALA A 177 -6.62 7.09 -22.88
C ALA A 177 -5.90 8.44 -22.79
N LEU A 178 -4.84 8.65 -23.56
CA LEU A 178 -4.08 9.92 -23.52
C LEU A 178 -4.87 11.08 -24.14
N GLU A 179 -5.80 10.73 -25.02
CA GLU A 179 -6.62 11.60 -25.86
C GLU A 179 -7.95 11.95 -25.20
N ASP A 180 -8.25 11.35 -24.03
CA ASP A 180 -9.45 11.65 -23.25
C ASP A 180 -9.40 13.09 -22.72
N ASP A 181 -10.54 13.78 -22.69
CA ASP A 181 -10.63 15.10 -22.06
C ASP A 181 -10.68 14.97 -20.53
N PHE A 182 -9.59 15.37 -19.87
CA PHE A 182 -9.47 15.38 -18.41
C PHE A 182 -9.94 16.68 -17.75
N SER A 183 -10.15 17.75 -18.53
CA SER A 183 -10.32 19.11 -18.02
C SER A 183 -11.58 19.29 -17.16
N ASN A 184 -12.58 18.42 -17.36
CA ASN A 184 -13.89 18.52 -16.73
C ASN A 184 -14.20 17.38 -15.76
N ILE A 185 -13.21 16.59 -15.32
CA ILE A 185 -13.44 15.49 -14.37
C ILE A 185 -13.61 16.07 -12.95
N PRO A 186 -14.82 16.05 -12.35
CA PRO A 186 -15.02 16.60 -11.01
C PRO A 186 -14.49 15.64 -9.95
N ARG A 187 -14.18 16.19 -8.77
CA ARG A 187 -13.95 15.39 -7.56
C ARG A 187 -15.29 14.78 -7.11
N ASN A 188 -15.30 13.51 -6.75
CA ASN A 188 -16.43 12.91 -6.03
C ASN A 188 -16.42 13.36 -4.56
N SER A 189 -17.58 13.30 -3.91
CA SER A 189 -17.71 13.56 -2.48
C SER A 189 -16.89 12.58 -1.65
N LEU A 190 -16.51 13.01 -0.44
CA LEU A 190 -15.85 12.13 0.54
C LEU A 190 -16.68 10.87 0.78
N ASN A 191 -18.00 11.00 0.89
CA ASN A 191 -18.90 9.89 1.12
C ASN A 191 -18.87 8.87 -0.03
N GLU A 192 -18.93 9.32 -1.28
CA GLU A 192 -18.84 8.43 -2.46
C GLU A 192 -17.49 7.69 -2.50
N CYS A 193 -16.39 8.39 -2.20
CA CYS A 193 -15.07 7.75 -2.17
C CYS A 193 -14.98 6.67 -1.08
N LEU A 194 -15.47 6.95 0.13
CA LEU A 194 -15.49 5.97 1.22
C LEU A 194 -16.35 4.76 0.86
N GLN A 195 -17.54 4.99 0.30
CA GLN A 195 -18.43 3.91 -0.17
C GLN A 195 -17.79 3.05 -1.26
N PHE A 196 -17.11 3.67 -2.21
CA PHE A 196 -16.34 2.97 -3.25
C PHE A 196 -15.30 2.05 -2.61
N ILE A 197 -14.46 2.59 -1.71
CA ILE A 197 -13.40 1.83 -1.05
C ILE A 197 -13.98 0.66 -0.25
N THR A 198 -15.02 0.88 0.56
CA THR A 198 -15.62 -0.19 1.38
C THR A 198 -16.27 -1.27 0.53
N THR A 199 -16.89 -0.91 -0.59
CA THR A 199 -17.52 -1.86 -1.52
C THR A 199 -16.49 -2.71 -2.25
N GLU A 200 -15.37 -2.12 -2.70
CA GLU A 200 -14.26 -2.89 -3.28
C GLU A 200 -13.66 -3.85 -2.25
N CYS A 201 -13.52 -3.41 -0.98
CA CYS A 201 -13.04 -4.27 0.10
C CYS A 201 -14.00 -5.44 0.39
N ASP A 202 -15.31 -5.19 0.46
CA ASP A 202 -16.31 -6.25 0.65
C ASP A 202 -16.27 -7.27 -0.48
N SER A 203 -16.19 -6.78 -1.72
CA SER A 203 -16.10 -7.64 -2.89
C SER A 203 -14.84 -8.50 -2.90
N ALA A 204 -13.69 -7.95 -2.51
CA ALA A 204 -12.45 -8.69 -2.36
C ALA A 204 -12.51 -9.71 -1.21
N ALA A 205 -13.08 -9.34 -0.07
CA ALA A 205 -13.20 -10.21 1.11
C ALA A 205 -14.04 -11.48 0.85
N VAL A 206 -14.99 -11.43 -0.09
CA VAL A 206 -15.79 -12.61 -0.49
C VAL A 206 -14.99 -13.58 -1.35
N GLN A 207 -14.01 -13.09 -2.12
CA GLN A 207 -13.41 -13.83 -3.24
C GLN A 207 -11.97 -14.25 -2.98
N LEU A 208 -11.30 -13.62 -2.01
CA LEU A 208 -9.92 -13.90 -1.67
C LEU A 208 -9.81 -14.96 -0.56
N PRO A 209 -8.72 -15.75 -0.53
CA PRO A 209 -8.42 -16.67 0.57
C PRO A 209 -8.36 -15.95 1.91
N LEU A 210 -8.68 -16.65 3.01
CA LEU A 210 -8.74 -16.07 4.35
C LEU A 210 -7.44 -15.36 4.72
N ASN A 211 -6.31 -16.05 4.58
CA ASN A 211 -4.96 -15.58 4.89
C ASN A 211 -3.92 -16.28 3.98
N SER A 212 -2.63 -15.98 4.18
CA SER A 212 -1.51 -16.56 3.40
C SER A 212 -1.31 -18.07 3.57
N ALA A 213 -1.91 -18.67 4.61
CA ALA A 213 -1.89 -20.12 4.85
C ALA A 213 -3.10 -20.84 4.23
N THR A 214 -4.04 -20.10 3.62
CA THR A 214 -5.25 -20.66 3.02
C THR A 214 -5.05 -20.89 1.54
N LEU A 215 -5.31 -22.12 1.07
CA LEU A 215 -5.26 -22.45 -0.36
C LEU A 215 -6.15 -21.48 -1.18
N PRO A 216 -5.74 -21.13 -2.41
CA PRO A 216 -4.58 -21.62 -3.14
C PRO A 216 -3.29 -20.81 -2.88
N TYR A 217 -3.21 -20.01 -1.82
CA TYR A 217 -1.94 -19.34 -1.47
C TYR A 217 -0.91 -20.33 -0.94
N VAL A 218 0.32 -20.13 -1.36
CA VAL A 218 1.49 -20.87 -0.89
C VAL A 218 2.41 -19.88 -0.17
N ALA A 219 2.64 -20.11 1.12
CA ALA A 219 3.37 -19.17 1.98
C ALA A 219 4.77 -18.79 1.45
N ALA A 220 5.45 -19.68 0.71
CA ALA A 220 6.77 -19.40 0.15
C ALA A 220 6.76 -18.38 -1.01
N THR A 221 5.65 -18.24 -1.73
CA THR A 221 5.59 -17.44 -2.98
C THR A 221 4.50 -16.37 -2.98
N ASP A 222 3.52 -16.48 -2.09
CA ASP A 222 2.37 -15.59 -2.01
C ASP A 222 2.34 -14.76 -0.72
N LEU A 223 3.41 -14.80 0.09
CA LEU A 223 3.53 -13.91 1.24
C LEU A 223 3.47 -12.44 0.80
N GLY A 224 2.65 -11.65 1.49
CA GLY A 224 2.39 -10.25 1.12
C GLY A 224 1.32 -10.04 0.05
N ARG A 225 0.71 -11.11 -0.49
CA ARG A 225 -0.51 -10.97 -1.32
C ARG A 225 -1.70 -10.57 -0.46
N VAL A 226 -2.63 -9.85 -1.08
CA VAL A 226 -3.88 -9.41 -0.46
C VAL A 226 -4.74 -10.62 -0.11
N THR A 227 -5.24 -10.66 1.12
CA THR A 227 -6.14 -11.71 1.61
C THR A 227 -7.49 -11.12 1.98
N LYS A 228 -8.45 -11.99 2.31
CA LYS A 228 -9.73 -11.57 2.91
C LYS A 228 -9.51 -10.73 4.17
N LEU A 229 -8.61 -11.16 5.06
CA LEU A 229 -8.30 -10.39 6.27
C LEU A 229 -7.69 -9.03 5.95
N THR A 230 -6.84 -8.95 4.92
CA THR A 230 -6.31 -7.66 4.42
C THR A 230 -7.43 -6.73 3.97
N ALA A 231 -8.41 -7.24 3.21
CA ALA A 231 -9.57 -6.46 2.76
C ALA A 231 -10.46 -5.98 3.91
N LEU A 232 -10.75 -6.86 4.87
CA LEU A 232 -11.51 -6.52 6.07
C LEU A 232 -10.78 -5.48 6.94
N ALA A 233 -9.45 -5.60 7.07
CA ALA A 233 -8.64 -4.66 7.85
C ALA A 233 -8.61 -3.26 7.23
N LEU A 234 -8.49 -3.15 5.90
CA LEU A 234 -8.58 -1.86 5.22
C LEU A 234 -9.98 -1.25 5.42
N LYS A 235 -11.05 -2.04 5.23
CA LYS A 235 -12.43 -1.58 5.48
C LYS A 235 -12.61 -1.07 6.91
N SER A 236 -12.10 -1.81 7.90
CA SER A 236 -12.13 -1.40 9.32
C SER A 236 -11.46 -0.04 9.52
N ARG A 237 -10.28 0.18 8.91
CA ARG A 237 -9.55 1.45 9.02
C ARG A 237 -10.28 2.60 8.34
N VAL A 238 -10.85 2.37 7.15
CA VAL A 238 -11.62 3.36 6.38
C VAL A 238 -12.86 3.80 7.17
N LEU A 239 -13.60 2.85 7.75
CA LEU A 239 -14.80 3.15 8.55
C LEU A 239 -14.46 3.83 9.87
N LEU A 240 -13.32 3.50 10.48
CA LEU A 240 -12.81 4.24 11.64
C LEU A 240 -12.58 5.71 11.27
N TYR A 241 -11.89 5.99 10.17
CA TYR A 241 -11.69 7.36 9.68
C TYR A 241 -13.03 8.06 9.40
N ALA A 242 -13.99 7.34 8.80
CA ALA A 242 -15.33 7.84 8.53
C ALA A 242 -16.13 8.17 9.81
N ALA A 243 -15.87 7.51 10.94
CA ALA A 243 -16.55 7.74 12.22
C ALA A 243 -15.84 8.77 13.12
N SER A 244 -14.52 8.93 12.92
CA SER A 244 -13.67 9.89 13.62
C SER A 244 -14.18 11.31 13.49
N GLU A 245 -13.77 12.14 14.46
CA GLU A 245 -14.16 13.55 14.53
C GLU A 245 -14.01 14.19 13.15
N LEU A 246 -12.85 14.04 12.48
CA LEU A 246 -12.41 14.82 11.29
C LEU A 246 -13.51 15.00 10.24
N PHE A 247 -14.18 13.89 9.94
CA PHE A 247 -15.18 13.85 8.88
C PHE A 247 -16.60 14.08 9.39
N ASN A 248 -16.82 14.24 10.70
CA ASN A 248 -18.16 14.37 11.29
C ASN A 248 -18.42 15.73 11.93
N ASN A 249 -17.42 16.62 11.99
CA ASN A 249 -17.61 17.97 12.51
C ASN A 249 -17.74 18.97 11.35
N PRO A 250 -18.95 19.52 11.07
CA PRO A 250 -19.16 20.46 9.98
C PRO A 250 -18.44 21.79 10.20
N SER A 251 -18.06 22.14 11.44
CA SER A 251 -17.35 23.40 11.72
C SER A 251 -16.00 23.47 11.01
N TRP A 252 -15.34 22.33 10.80
CA TRP A 252 -14.05 22.27 10.11
C TRP A 252 -14.14 22.48 8.60
N ALA A 253 -15.31 22.23 8.03
CA ALA A 253 -15.59 22.55 6.64
C ALA A 253 -16.20 23.96 6.46
N GLY A 254 -16.36 24.72 7.56
CA GLY A 254 -16.93 26.06 7.53
C GLY A 254 -16.15 27.00 6.62
N GLY A 255 -16.85 27.68 5.71
CA GLY A 255 -16.24 28.61 4.75
C GLY A 255 -15.57 27.95 3.54
N TYR A 256 -15.47 26.62 3.49
CA TYR A 256 -15.03 25.92 2.29
C TYR A 256 -16.18 25.79 1.29
N ALA A 257 -15.93 26.13 0.02
CA ALA A 257 -16.98 26.16 -1.01
C ALA A 257 -17.55 24.77 -1.37
N LYS A 258 -16.89 23.69 -0.98
CA LYS A 258 -17.24 22.30 -1.30
C LYS A 258 -17.14 21.38 -0.07
N PRO A 259 -17.93 21.62 0.99
CA PRO A 259 -17.81 20.91 2.26
C PRO A 259 -17.98 19.39 2.12
N GLU A 260 -18.74 18.93 1.13
CA GLU A 260 -18.95 17.52 0.80
C GLU A 260 -17.66 16.76 0.41
N LEU A 261 -16.60 17.48 0.05
CA LEU A 261 -15.29 16.90 -0.25
C LEU A 261 -14.47 16.62 1.00
N ILE A 262 -14.79 17.20 2.16
CA ILE A 262 -13.96 17.07 3.37
C ILE A 262 -14.76 16.74 4.64
N SER A 263 -16.08 16.71 4.55
CA SER A 263 -16.97 16.39 5.66
C SER A 263 -18.10 15.47 5.19
N LEU A 264 -18.56 14.62 6.10
CA LEU A 264 -19.70 13.73 5.90
C LEU A 264 -21.00 14.43 6.32
N PRO A 265 -22.15 14.00 5.75
CA PRO A 265 -23.44 14.51 6.16
C PRO A 265 -23.67 14.36 7.68
N ALA A 266 -24.28 15.37 8.28
CA ALA A 266 -24.67 15.36 9.68
C ALA A 266 -25.73 14.28 9.98
N GLY A 267 -25.83 13.86 11.24
CA GLY A 267 -26.97 13.08 11.74
C GLY A 267 -26.76 11.57 11.89
N ASP A 268 -25.58 11.01 11.60
CA ASP A 268 -25.38 9.55 11.67
C ASP A 268 -24.00 9.08 12.19
N ARG A 269 -23.36 9.88 13.05
CA ARG A 269 -22.04 9.51 13.61
C ARG A 269 -22.10 8.23 14.45
N ALA A 270 -23.22 7.98 15.13
CA ALA A 270 -23.41 6.77 15.93
C ALA A 270 -23.43 5.49 15.08
N ALA A 271 -24.14 5.46 13.94
CA ALA A 271 -24.11 4.29 13.07
C ALA A 271 -22.75 4.11 12.39
N ARG A 272 -22.03 5.20 12.08
CA ARG A 272 -20.64 5.12 11.58
C ARG A 272 -19.71 4.45 12.58
N TRP A 273 -19.81 4.80 13.87
CA TRP A 273 -19.05 4.12 14.94
C TRP A 273 -19.44 2.65 15.07
N LYS A 274 -20.73 2.34 14.97
CA LYS A 274 -21.21 0.95 14.97
C LYS A 274 -20.64 0.17 13.79
N ALA A 275 -20.70 0.72 12.58
CA ALA A 275 -20.12 0.10 11.38
C ALA A 275 -18.60 -0.11 11.49
N ALA A 276 -17.87 0.87 12.06
CA ALA A 276 -16.44 0.75 12.31
C ALA A 276 -16.13 -0.38 13.32
N SER A 277 -16.89 -0.46 14.41
CA SER A 277 -16.77 -1.52 15.42
C SER A 277 -17.08 -2.90 14.84
N ASP A 278 -18.14 -3.02 14.03
CA ASP A 278 -18.52 -4.28 13.39
C ASP A 278 -17.47 -4.74 12.38
N ALA A 279 -16.88 -3.81 11.61
CA ALA A 279 -15.78 -4.12 10.70
C ALA A 279 -14.52 -4.58 11.43
N ALA A 280 -14.16 -3.94 12.55
CA ALA A 280 -13.05 -4.37 13.39
C ALA A 280 -13.31 -5.76 13.98
N LYS A 281 -14.53 -6.02 14.46
CA LYS A 281 -14.93 -7.34 14.94
C LYS A 281 -14.84 -8.41 13.85
N ALA A 282 -15.22 -8.12 12.61
CA ALA A 282 -15.09 -9.07 11.51
C ALA A 282 -13.63 -9.48 11.23
N VAL A 283 -12.66 -8.56 11.44
CA VAL A 283 -11.23 -8.89 11.37
C VAL A 283 -10.82 -9.82 12.50
N ILE A 284 -11.21 -9.50 13.74
CA ILE A 284 -10.90 -10.30 14.93
C ILE A 284 -11.47 -11.72 14.79
N ASP A 285 -12.77 -11.81 14.47
CA ASP A 285 -13.47 -13.09 14.31
C ASP A 285 -12.88 -13.90 13.14
N GLY A 286 -12.50 -13.23 12.05
CA GLY A 286 -11.88 -13.87 10.89
C GLY A 286 -10.45 -14.35 11.13
N GLY A 287 -9.66 -13.63 11.94
CA GLY A 287 -8.30 -14.02 12.33
C GLY A 287 -8.29 -15.20 13.29
N GLY A 288 -9.36 -15.37 14.08
CA GLY A 288 -9.47 -16.40 15.10
C GLY A 288 -8.57 -16.13 16.31
N ASN A 289 -8.32 -17.17 17.11
CA ASN A 289 -7.45 -17.08 18.28
C ASN A 289 -5.98 -17.07 17.87
N ILE A 290 -5.44 -15.88 17.60
CA ILE A 290 -4.01 -15.70 17.33
C ILE A 290 -3.20 -15.71 18.63
N ALA A 291 -2.09 -16.45 18.65
CA ALA A 291 -1.12 -16.35 19.73
C ALA A 291 -0.16 -15.20 19.43
N LEU A 292 -0.19 -14.16 20.28
CA LEU A 292 0.71 -13.02 20.13
C LEU A 292 2.16 -13.42 20.43
N GLY A 293 3.06 -13.07 19.51
CA GLY A 293 4.48 -13.37 19.64
C GLY A 293 5.24 -12.33 20.47
N ALA A 294 6.56 -12.47 20.53
CA ALA A 294 7.41 -11.41 21.07
C ALA A 294 7.31 -10.16 20.19
N TYR A 295 7.08 -8.98 20.79
CA TYR A 295 6.89 -7.71 20.07
C TYR A 295 7.98 -7.42 19.03
N LYS A 296 9.26 -7.68 19.36
CA LYS A 296 10.39 -7.50 18.44
C LYS A 296 10.27 -8.34 17.16
N ASN A 297 9.59 -9.48 17.19
CA ASN A 297 9.44 -10.36 16.03
C ASN A 297 8.49 -9.78 14.99
N LEU A 298 7.61 -8.85 15.36
CA LEU A 298 6.74 -8.15 14.40
C LEU A 298 7.53 -7.38 13.35
N PHE A 299 8.73 -6.92 13.72
CA PHE A 299 9.56 -6.03 12.89
C PHE A 299 10.80 -6.71 12.31
N ASN A 300 11.15 -7.90 12.83
CA ASN A 300 12.33 -8.67 12.38
C ASN A 300 11.96 -9.97 11.62
N THR A 301 10.67 -10.26 11.47
CA THR A 301 10.18 -11.41 10.71
C THR A 301 9.14 -10.98 9.69
N PHE A 302 9.05 -11.72 8.59
CA PHE A 302 8.10 -11.43 7.50
C PHE A 302 6.79 -12.23 7.62
N ASN A 303 6.75 -13.21 8.53
CA ASN A 303 5.65 -14.14 8.68
C ASN A 303 5.44 -14.47 10.17
N ASN A 304 4.43 -13.87 10.78
CA ASN A 304 3.94 -14.23 12.10
C ASN A 304 2.42 -14.06 12.14
N ALA A 305 1.77 -14.66 13.14
CA ALA A 305 0.31 -14.74 13.23
C ALA A 305 -0.39 -13.38 13.42
N GLU A 306 0.33 -12.33 13.82
CA GLU A 306 -0.22 -10.98 14.02
C GLU A 306 -0.16 -10.13 12.75
N ILE A 307 0.73 -10.45 11.78
CA ILE A 307 0.81 -9.74 10.50
C ILE A 307 -0.39 -10.08 9.62
N ILE A 308 -1.24 -9.08 9.36
CA ILE A 308 -2.36 -9.19 8.40
C ILE A 308 -1.92 -8.88 6.97
N PHE A 309 -1.00 -7.92 6.81
CA PHE A 309 -0.50 -7.50 5.51
C PHE A 309 0.90 -6.93 5.65
N THR A 310 1.78 -7.27 4.71
CA THR A 310 3.17 -6.83 4.68
C THR A 310 3.64 -6.62 3.26
N ARG A 311 4.59 -5.70 3.09
CA ARG A 311 5.34 -5.48 1.85
C ARG A 311 6.75 -5.99 2.07
N SER A 312 7.23 -6.83 1.17
CA SER A 312 8.65 -7.20 1.13
C SER A 312 9.42 -6.17 0.31
N ASN A 313 10.50 -5.65 0.90
CA ASN A 313 11.44 -4.77 0.20
C ASN A 313 12.66 -5.56 -0.26
N ALA A 314 13.34 -5.06 -1.28
CA ALA A 314 14.68 -5.55 -1.61
C ALA A 314 15.63 -5.33 -0.43
N ALA A 315 16.66 -6.16 -0.31
CA ALA A 315 17.67 -6.01 0.72
C ALA A 315 18.34 -4.63 0.60
N ALA A 316 18.14 -3.80 1.62
CA ALA A 316 18.66 -2.44 1.72
C ALA A 316 18.98 -2.14 3.19
N ASN A 317 19.88 -1.19 3.42
CA ASN A 317 20.25 -0.71 4.77
C ASN A 317 19.87 0.77 4.99
N GLN A 318 19.06 1.36 4.09
CA GLN A 318 18.72 2.78 4.14
C GLN A 318 17.96 3.14 5.42
N PHE A 319 17.08 2.25 5.89
CA PHE A 319 16.32 2.47 7.11
C PHE A 319 17.23 2.50 8.34
N GLU A 320 18.13 1.55 8.47
CA GLU A 320 19.09 1.48 9.55
C GLU A 320 20.05 2.67 9.50
N ARG A 321 20.56 3.02 8.32
CA ARG A 321 21.45 4.19 8.15
C ARG A 321 20.77 5.49 8.54
N ASN A 322 19.54 5.70 8.08
CA ASN A 322 18.82 6.94 8.36
C ASN A 322 18.46 7.10 9.83
N ASN A 323 18.25 6.01 10.58
CA ASN A 323 17.74 6.07 11.96
C ASN A 323 18.74 5.63 13.04
N SER A 324 19.87 5.04 12.68
CA SER A 324 20.90 4.67 13.66
C SER A 324 21.61 5.92 14.18
N PRO A 325 21.97 5.97 15.48
CA PRO A 325 22.69 7.11 16.04
C PRO A 325 24.01 7.37 15.29
N ILE A 326 24.39 8.64 15.15
CA ILE A 326 25.55 9.07 14.35
C ILE A 326 26.88 8.42 14.72
N GLY A 327 27.02 7.96 15.97
CA GLY A 327 28.22 7.24 16.40
C GLY A 327 28.40 5.90 15.69
N PHE A 328 27.32 5.26 15.22
CA PHE A 328 27.32 3.95 14.57
C PHE A 328 27.68 4.05 13.07
N ASN A 329 28.16 2.93 12.52
CA ASN A 329 28.60 2.89 11.12
C ASN A 329 27.47 3.38 10.18
N LEU A 330 27.75 4.45 9.42
CA LEU A 330 26.83 5.09 8.49
C LEU A 330 25.52 5.64 9.11
N GLY A 331 25.45 5.77 10.44
CA GLY A 331 24.29 6.30 11.15
C GLY A 331 24.13 7.81 10.91
N LEU A 332 22.89 8.25 10.68
CA LEU A 332 22.53 9.64 10.42
C LEU A 332 21.60 10.24 11.48
N SER A 333 21.20 9.44 12.48
CA SER A 333 20.17 9.73 13.50
C SER A 333 18.77 9.94 12.93
N GLY A 334 18.61 10.82 11.93
CA GLY A 334 17.39 11.03 11.15
C GLY A 334 16.16 11.27 12.00
N ASN A 335 15.31 10.24 12.15
CA ASN A 335 14.07 10.33 12.93
C ASN A 335 14.38 10.08 14.42
N THR A 336 14.44 11.14 15.20
CA THR A 336 14.75 11.08 16.64
C THR A 336 13.46 11.17 17.47
N PRO A 337 13.11 10.13 18.26
CA PRO A 337 11.90 10.14 19.10
C PRO A 337 11.84 11.34 20.04
N SER A 338 10.65 11.94 20.15
CA SER A 338 10.41 13.09 21.04
C SER A 338 10.33 12.67 22.51
N GLN A 339 10.50 13.63 23.42
CA GLN A 339 10.26 13.38 24.84
C GLN A 339 8.77 13.08 25.12
N ASP A 340 7.85 13.68 24.35
CA ASP A 340 6.41 13.42 24.49
C ASP A 340 6.07 11.95 24.24
N LEU A 341 6.66 11.34 23.19
CA LEU A 341 6.50 9.91 22.94
C LEU A 341 7.13 9.07 24.05
N VAL A 342 8.32 9.46 24.53
CA VAL A 342 8.97 8.76 25.64
C VAL A 342 8.08 8.80 26.88
N ASP A 343 7.47 9.93 27.21
CA ASP A 343 6.64 10.13 28.41
C ASP A 343 5.28 9.43 28.30
N ALA A 344 4.78 9.19 27.09
CA ALA A 344 3.55 8.44 26.84
C ALA A 344 3.61 6.97 27.30
N TYR A 345 4.80 6.37 27.41
CA TYR A 345 4.94 5.01 27.94
C TYR A 345 4.67 4.97 29.45
N GLU A 346 3.82 4.05 29.90
CA GLU A 346 3.45 4.01 31.32
C GLU A 346 4.61 3.51 32.21
N VAL A 347 4.53 3.83 33.50
CA VAL A 347 5.40 3.28 34.55
C VAL A 347 4.69 2.09 35.19
N LYS A 348 5.32 0.92 35.10
CA LYS A 348 4.85 -0.32 35.69
C LYS A 348 4.97 -0.24 37.21
N VAL A 349 3.83 -0.38 37.90
CA VAL A 349 3.78 -0.47 39.36
C VAL A 349 3.86 -1.94 39.80
N ASN A 350 3.16 -2.83 39.09
CA ASN A 350 3.19 -4.27 39.31
C ASN A 350 2.83 -5.02 38.01
N ALA A 351 2.56 -6.33 38.08
CA ALA A 351 2.29 -7.15 36.90
C ALA A 351 1.02 -6.74 36.11
N THR A 352 0.05 -6.09 36.76
CA THR A 352 -1.27 -5.77 36.16
C THR A 352 -1.63 -4.30 36.24
N THR A 353 -0.78 -3.47 36.86
CA THR A 353 -1.04 -2.05 37.08
C THR A 353 0.13 -1.21 36.57
N ALA A 354 -0.20 -0.17 35.82
CA ALA A 354 0.72 0.86 35.39
C ALA A 354 0.09 2.24 35.60
N VAL A 355 0.93 3.26 35.73
CA VAL A 355 0.52 4.67 35.91
C VAL A 355 1.20 5.54 34.87
N LYS A 356 0.65 6.72 34.61
CA LYS A 356 1.31 7.70 33.74
C LYS A 356 2.64 8.14 34.35
N PHE A 357 3.62 8.38 33.50
CA PHE A 357 4.88 9.00 33.92
C PHE A 357 4.62 10.45 34.34
N ASP A 358 5.27 10.91 35.42
CA ASP A 358 5.11 12.27 35.95
C ASP A 358 6.48 12.84 36.35
N TRP A 359 6.87 13.95 35.70
CA TRP A 359 8.09 14.68 36.01
C TRP A 359 8.09 15.33 37.40
N ASN A 360 6.92 15.51 38.01
CA ASN A 360 6.80 16.03 39.37
C ASN A 360 7.05 14.95 40.44
N ASP A 361 7.03 13.67 40.08
CA ASP A 361 7.41 12.57 40.98
C ASP A 361 8.95 12.50 41.09
N PRO A 362 9.53 12.71 42.29
CA PRO A 362 10.99 12.71 42.46
C PRO A 362 11.67 11.38 42.09
N VAL A 363 10.98 10.25 42.26
CA VAL A 363 11.51 8.91 41.97
C VAL A 363 11.54 8.68 40.47
N MET A 364 10.45 9.02 39.77
CA MET A 364 10.37 8.91 38.32
C MET A 364 11.37 9.85 37.63
N ARG A 365 11.44 11.12 38.07
CA ARG A 365 12.39 12.10 37.54
C ARG A 365 13.85 11.68 37.72
N ALA A 366 14.19 11.05 38.84
CA ALA A 366 15.55 10.58 39.08
C ALA A 366 15.94 9.39 38.19
N ASN A 367 14.96 8.59 37.74
CA ASN A 367 15.18 7.40 36.92
C ASN A 367 14.12 7.27 35.80
N PRO A 368 14.14 8.16 34.78
CA PRO A 368 13.04 8.30 33.82
C PRO A 368 12.79 7.04 32.99
N TYR A 369 13.76 6.16 32.85
CA TYR A 369 13.67 4.92 32.07
C TYR A 369 13.44 3.66 32.93
N ALA A 370 13.41 3.77 34.26
CA ALA A 370 13.22 2.63 35.14
C ALA A 370 11.74 2.19 35.18
N ASN A 371 11.52 0.87 35.23
CA ASN A 371 10.19 0.25 35.34
C ASN A 371 9.17 0.74 34.30
N ARG A 372 9.60 1.15 33.11
CA ARG A 372 8.69 1.57 32.03
C ARG A 372 8.03 0.37 31.36
N ASP A 373 6.95 0.62 30.64
CA ASP A 373 6.38 -0.34 29.70
C ASP A 373 7.51 -0.93 28.82
N PRO A 374 7.66 -2.27 28.75
CA PRO A 374 8.74 -2.90 27.99
C PRO A 374 8.83 -2.48 26.51
N ARG A 375 7.71 -2.03 25.92
CA ARG A 375 7.67 -1.53 24.54
C ARG A 375 8.54 -0.29 24.35
N LEU A 376 8.78 0.52 25.39
CA LEU A 376 9.72 1.65 25.33
C LEU A 376 11.11 1.17 24.92
N GLY A 377 11.65 0.15 25.60
CA GLY A 377 12.98 -0.41 25.30
C GLY A 377 13.03 -1.25 24.01
N PHE A 378 11.88 -1.52 23.40
CA PHE A 378 11.80 -2.16 22.08
C PHE A 378 11.72 -1.16 20.94
N SER A 379 11.18 0.03 21.20
CA SER A 379 10.95 1.08 20.21
C SER A 379 12.02 2.18 20.21
N ILE A 380 12.60 2.50 21.38
CA ILE A 380 13.46 3.67 21.56
C ILE A 380 14.82 3.26 22.14
N VAL A 381 15.88 3.77 21.54
CA VAL A 381 17.26 3.62 22.02
C VAL A 381 17.65 4.87 22.81
N THR A 382 17.87 4.71 24.11
CA THR A 382 18.22 5.82 25.02
C THR A 382 19.72 5.84 25.31
N ASN A 383 20.22 6.92 25.93
CA ASN A 383 21.62 7.02 26.33
C ASN A 383 22.03 5.86 27.24
N ASN A 384 23.23 5.33 27.05
CA ASN A 384 23.79 4.14 27.69
C ASN A 384 23.08 2.80 27.39
N THR A 385 22.04 2.78 26.56
CA THR A 385 21.46 1.52 26.08
C THR A 385 22.49 0.78 25.24
N THR A 386 22.61 -0.53 25.43
CA THR A 386 23.48 -1.39 24.60
C THR A 386 22.77 -1.71 23.27
N PHE A 387 23.35 -1.28 22.15
CA PHE A 387 22.72 -1.32 20.83
C PHE A 387 23.74 -1.68 19.72
N GLY A 388 23.24 -2.18 18.59
CA GLY A 388 23.98 -2.43 17.35
C GLY A 388 24.83 -3.70 17.33
N THR A 389 25.54 -3.89 16.21
CA THR A 389 26.45 -5.01 15.95
C THR A 389 27.77 -4.48 15.37
N PRO A 390 28.92 -4.56 16.08
CA PRO A 390 29.07 -5.10 17.43
C PRO A 390 28.34 -4.24 18.47
N SER A 391 27.87 -4.90 19.52
CA SER A 391 27.08 -4.25 20.55
C SER A 391 27.93 -3.35 21.43
N ARG A 392 27.45 -2.13 21.67
CA ARG A 392 28.09 -1.17 22.59
C ARG A 392 27.07 -0.21 23.16
N ALA A 393 27.43 0.43 24.27
CA ALA A 393 26.61 1.49 24.85
C ALA A 393 26.48 2.67 23.88
N VAL A 394 25.25 3.11 23.63
CA VAL A 394 24.99 4.35 22.89
C VAL A 394 25.40 5.53 23.76
N GLN A 395 26.17 6.44 23.18
CA GLN A 395 26.67 7.65 23.83
C GLN A 395 25.99 8.86 23.18
N LEU A 396 24.80 9.21 23.68
CA LEU A 396 24.06 10.40 23.28
C LEU A 396 24.44 11.53 24.25
N TRP A 397 25.53 12.24 23.97
CA TRP A 397 25.96 13.38 24.77
C TRP A 397 25.38 14.66 24.19
N THR A 398 24.66 15.43 25.02
CA THR A 398 24.47 16.86 24.78
C THR A 398 25.77 17.53 25.18
N GLY A 399 26.46 18.15 24.22
CA GLY A 399 27.67 18.94 24.48
C GLY A 399 27.40 20.14 25.36
#